data_AF-A0A1X0MJQ9-F1
#
_entry.id   AF-A0A1X0MJQ9-F1
#
_cell.length_a   1.000
_cell.length_b   1.000
_cell.length_c   1.000
_cell.angle_alpha   90.00
_cell.angle_beta   90.00
_cell.angle_gamma   90.00
#
_symmetry.space_group_name_H-M   'P 1'
#
loop_
_entity.id
_entity.type
_entity.pdbx_description
1 polymer ?
#
loop_
_entity_poly.entity_id
_entity_poly.type
_entity_poly.pdbx_seq_one_letter_code
_entity_poly.pdbx_strand_id
1 'polypeptide(L)' 'MISAKLLQLVIDASTDGIVVAEQEGDDNILIYANKGFAALTGYSVDEVLYQDCRFL' A
#
# COMPACT_ATOMS: atom_id res chain seq x y z
N MET A 1 5.17 1.64 24.31
CA MET A 1 5.30 1.91 22.86
C MET A 1 4.70 0.76 22.09
N ILE A 2 3.95 1.03 21.01
CA ILE A 2 3.40 -0.01 20.13
C ILE A 2 4.54 -0.59 19.28
N SER A 3 4.55 -1.91 19.04
CA SER A 3 5.58 -2.54 18.20
C SER A 3 5.26 -2.39 16.71
N ALA A 4 6.29 -2.29 15.87
CA ALA A 4 6.13 -2.26 14.41
C ALA A 4 5.35 -3.49 13.90
N LYS A 5 5.60 -4.66 14.51
CA LYS A 5 4.88 -5.90 14.17
C LYS A 5 3.38 -5.81 14.48
N LEU A 6 3.00 -5.20 15.60
CA LEU A 6 1.57 -5.01 15.92
C LEU A 6 0.90 -4.06 14.93
N LEU A 7 1.59 -2.98 14.53
CA LEU A 7 1.07 -2.05 13.51
C LEU A 7 0.88 -2.76 12.16
N GLN A 8 1.86 -3.57 11.73
CA GLN A 8 1.76 -4.31 10.47
C GLN A 8 0.56 -5.28 10.48
N LEU A 9 0.34 -6.01 11.58
CA LEU A 9 -0.82 -6.88 11.72
C LEU A 9 -2.16 -6.13 11.65
N VAL A 10 -2.23 -4.93 12.23
CA VAL A 10 -3.43 -4.10 12.17
C VAL A 10 -3.70 -3.62 10.75
N ILE A 11 -2.66 -3.20 10.01
CA ILE A 11 -2.77 -2.76 8.62
C ILE A 11 -3.19 -3.93 7.70
N ASP A 12 -2.58 -5.10 7.88
CA ASP A 12 -2.87 -6.29 7.06
C ASP A 12 -4.27 -6.86 7.31
N ALA A 13 -4.83 -6.65 8.52
CA ALA A 13 -6.17 -7.08 8.89
C ALA A 13 -7.28 -6.08 8.50
N SER A 14 -6.92 -4.86 8.08
CA SER A 14 -7.88 -3.85 7.67
C SER A 14 -8.58 -4.22 6.37
N THR A 15 -9.88 -3.94 6.27
CA THR A 15 -10.65 -4.03 5.02
C THR A 15 -10.41 -2.84 4.10
N ASP A 16 -9.90 -1.73 4.63
CA ASP A 16 -9.55 -0.55 3.84
C ASP A 16 -8.29 -0.80 3.02
N GLY A 17 -8.23 -0.17 1.85
CA GLY A 17 -7.03 -0.13 1.04
C GLY A 17 -6.02 0.83 1.63
N ILE A 18 -4.87 0.30 2.06
CA ILE A 18 -3.79 1.07 2.69
C ILE A 18 -2.55 0.95 1.82
N VAL A 19 -1.96 2.10 1.47
CA VAL A 19 -0.76 2.18 0.65
C VAL A 19 0.32 3.10 1.26
N VAL A 20 1.55 2.62 1.11
CA VAL A 20 2.86 3.24 1.24
C VAL A 20 3.36 3.98 -0.01
N ALA A 21 3.51 5.29 -0.07
CA ALA A 21 4.19 5.93 -1.20
C ALA A 21 5.44 6.71 -0.75
N GLU A 22 6.51 6.63 -1.54
CA GLU A 22 7.66 7.52 -1.46
C GLU A 22 7.51 8.62 -2.53
N GLN A 23 7.76 9.87 -2.13
CA GLN A 23 7.70 10.99 -3.05
C GLN A 23 9.06 11.18 -3.74
N GLU A 24 9.08 11.04 -5.07
CA GLU A 24 10.26 11.27 -5.91
C GLU A 24 9.98 12.40 -6.90
N GLY A 25 10.31 13.63 -6.50
CA GLY A 25 9.95 14.82 -7.27
C GLY A 25 8.43 15.04 -7.31
N ASP A 26 7.85 15.00 -8.52
CA ASP A 26 6.41 15.11 -8.74
C ASP A 26 5.70 13.74 -8.74
N ASP A 27 6.46 12.64 -8.67
CA ASP A 27 5.94 11.28 -8.71
C ASP A 27 5.74 10.73 -7.28
N ASN A 28 4.75 9.84 -7.13
CA ASN A 28 4.48 9.16 -5.86
C ASN A 28 4.58 7.64 -6.08
N ILE A 29 5.75 7.08 -5.79
CA ILE A 29 6.07 5.68 -6.08
C ILE A 29 5.57 4.80 -4.94
N LEU A 30 4.69 3.85 -5.26
CA LEU A 30 4.15 2.91 -4.27
C LEU A 30 5.23 1.94 -3.79
N ILE A 31 5.53 1.96 -2.49
CA ILE A 31 6.50 1.07 -1.83
C ILE A 31 5.83 0.02 -0.92
N TYR A 32 4.52 0.15 -0.66
CA TYR A 32 3.73 -0.83 0.07
C TYR A 32 2.26 -0.76 -0.35
N ALA A 33 1.59 -1.91 -0.42
CA ALA A 33 0.14 -2.01 -0.51
C ALA A 33 -0.34 -3.21 0.32
N ASN A 34 -1.43 -3.03 1.07
CA ASN A 34 -2.03 -4.12 1.84
C ASN A 34 -2.97 -4.99 0.97
N LYS A 35 -3.44 -6.11 1.54
CA LYS A 35 -4.39 -6.99 0.85
C LYS A 35 -5.76 -6.35 0.62
N GLY A 36 -6.18 -5.43 1.51
CA GLY A 36 -7.41 -4.65 1.34
C GLY A 36 -7.40 -3.84 0.05
N PHE A 37 -6.27 -3.21 -0.27
CA PHE A 37 -6.10 -2.45 -1.52
C PHE A 37 -6.24 -3.35 -2.75
N ALA A 38 -5.57 -4.50 -2.75
CA ALA A 38 -5.65 -5.46 -3.85
C ALA A 38 -7.08 -5.98 -4.05
N ALA A 39 -7.80 -6.27 -2.96
CA ALA A 39 -9.19 -6.72 -3.00
C ALA A 39 -10.15 -5.64 -3.53
N LEU A 40 -9.92 -4.37 -3.19
CA LEU A 40 -10.77 -3.24 -3.61
C LEU A 40 -10.57 -2.87 -5.08
N THR A 41 -9.32 -2.91 -5.56
CA THR A 41 -8.97 -2.43 -6.91
C THR A 41 -8.92 -3.54 -7.96
N GLY A 42 -8.68 -4.79 -7.53
CA GLY A 42 -8.47 -5.93 -8.43
C GLY A 42 -7.04 -6.08 -8.93
N TYR A 43 -6.15 -5.12 -8.66
CA TYR A 43 -4.72 -5.27 -8.93
C TYR A 43 -4.05 -6.15 -7.88
N SER A 44 -3.08 -6.96 -8.30
CA SER A 44 -2.17 -7.62 -7.38
C SER A 44 -1.17 -6.62 -6.77
N VAL A 45 -0.65 -6.94 -5.58
CA VAL A 45 0.37 -6.09 -4.92
C VAL A 45 1.61 -5.94 -5.81
N ASP A 46 2.03 -7.02 -6.48
CA ASP A 46 3.22 -7.01 -7.33
C ASP A 46 3.06 -6.13 -8.59
N GLU A 47 1.82 -5.96 -9.09
CA GLU A 47 1.55 -5.09 -10.24
C GLU A 47 1.63 -3.61 -9.90
N VAL A 48 1.36 -3.24 -8.64
CA VAL A 48 1.25 -1.84 -8.21
C VAL A 48 2.49 -1.33 -7.51
N LEU A 49 3.31 -2.21 -6.93
CA LEU A 49 4.57 -1.82 -6.34
C LEU A 49 5.47 -1.18 -7.40
N TYR A 50 6.14 -0.10 -7.01
CA TYR A 50 7.02 0.71 -7.82
C TYR A 50 6.34 1.43 -9.01
N GLN A 51 5.01 1.51 -9.01
CA GLN A 51 4.25 2.36 -9.92
C GLN A 51 3.92 3.70 -9.27
N ASP A 52 3.77 4.75 -10.09
CA ASP A 52 3.26 6.03 -9.64
C ASP A 52 1.76 5.93 -9.33
N CYS A 53 1.33 6.37 -8.15
CA CYS A 53 -0.06 6.33 -7.66
C CYS A 53 -1.14 6.83 -8.65
N ARG A 54 -0.80 7.68 -9.64
CA ARG A 54 -1.74 8.23 -10.64
C ARG A 54 -2.22 7.20 -11.68
N PHE A 55 -1.74 5.97 -11.64
CA PHE A 55 -2.22 4.89 -12.52
C PHE A 55 -3.68 4.47 -12.21
N LEU A 56 -4.21 4.85 -11.04
CA LEU A 56 -5.59 4.64 -10.60
C LEU A 56 -6.52 5.77 -10.99
#